data_AF-A0A2J8B2U2-F1
#
_entry.id   AF-A0A2J8B2U2-F1
#
_cell.length_a   1.000
_cell.length_b   1.000
_cell.length_c   1.000
_cell.angle_alpha   90.00
_cell.angle_beta   90.00
_cell.angle_gamma   90.00
#
_symmetry.space_group_name_H-M   'P 1'
#
loop_
_entity.id
_entity.type
_entity.pdbx_description
1 polymer ?
#
loop_
_entity_poly.entity_id
_entity_poly.type
_entity_poly.pdbx_seq_one_letter_code
_entity_poly.pdbx_strand_id
1 'polypeptide(L)'
;MITVNAMGDACPIPVVKAKRAIEEQNGAALQLEVLVDNEIAVQNLTKMAEQKGYPVSSRQSGAQAFHVVMDVPASGGSAPAPDPAPASPSSAGGQIVVISSTQMGSGNEELGAALLKSFVYALSQLKTLPDSVIFYNSGVRNAIQGSPLLEDLRNLEQQGVTILSCGTCLNYYGLTEQLAVGSVTNMYDIAEREMRASGILRP
;
A
#
# COMPACT_ATOMS: atom_id res chain seq x y z
N MET A 1 23.00 14.84 -6.18
CA MET A 1 21.86 14.34 -6.96
C MET A 1 22.17 12.91 -7.37
N ILE A 2 21.27 11.96 -7.13
CA ILE A 2 21.41 10.55 -7.49
C ILE A 2 20.33 10.22 -8.50
N THR A 3 20.67 9.44 -9.52
CA THR A 3 19.73 9.04 -10.56
C THR A 3 19.60 7.52 -10.58
N VAL A 4 18.36 7.03 -10.50
CA VAL A 4 18.00 5.61 -10.54
C VAL A 4 17.19 5.34 -11.81
N ASN A 5 17.68 4.44 -12.66
CA ASN A 5 16.93 3.98 -13.82
C ASN A 5 16.08 2.75 -13.46
N ALA A 6 14.76 2.91 -13.57
CA ALA A 6 13.76 1.86 -13.35
C ALA A 6 12.75 1.78 -14.53
N MET A 7 13.16 2.17 -15.74
CA MET A 7 12.36 1.94 -16.95
C MET A 7 12.29 0.43 -17.25
N GLY A 8 11.13 -0.05 -17.68
CA GLY A 8 10.84 -1.47 -17.94
C GLY A 8 10.59 -2.30 -16.68
N ASP A 9 10.79 -1.73 -15.49
CA ASP A 9 10.60 -2.44 -14.25
C ASP A 9 9.12 -2.46 -13.83
N ALA A 10 8.57 -3.66 -13.63
CA ALA A 10 7.25 -3.81 -13.05
C ALA A 10 7.23 -3.38 -11.57
N CYS A 11 6.09 -2.86 -11.11
CA CYS A 11 5.84 -2.65 -9.70
C CYS A 11 6.05 -3.99 -8.94
N PRO A 12 6.79 -4.00 -7.82
CA PRO A 12 7.17 -2.82 -7.04
C PRO A 12 8.60 -2.30 -7.28
N ILE A 13 9.37 -2.89 -8.19
CA ILE A 13 10.82 -2.68 -8.34
C ILE A 13 11.28 -1.19 -8.38
N PRO A 14 10.61 -0.25 -9.09
CA PRO A 14 11.04 1.16 -9.09
C PRO A 14 11.09 1.78 -7.69
N VAL A 15 10.12 1.46 -6.83
CA VAL A 15 10.04 2.00 -5.46
C VAL A 15 11.14 1.40 -4.58
N VAL A 16 11.52 0.13 -4.79
CA VAL A 16 12.64 -0.47 -4.03
C VAL A 16 13.97 0.11 -4.43
N LYS A 17 14.20 0.31 -5.74
CA LYS A 17 15.45 0.90 -6.20
C LYS A 17 15.59 2.32 -5.64
N ALA A 18 14.50 3.08 -5.62
CA ALA A 18 14.46 4.40 -4.99
C ALA A 18 14.79 4.32 -3.48
N LYS A 19 14.09 3.47 -2.71
CA LYS A 19 14.30 3.32 -1.26
C LYS A 19 15.74 2.89 -0.93
N ARG A 20 16.29 1.90 -1.63
CA ARG A 20 17.68 1.45 -1.45
C ARG A 20 18.67 2.56 -1.73
N ALA A 21 18.48 3.30 -2.83
CA ALA A 21 19.34 4.43 -3.18
C ALA A 21 19.33 5.52 -2.09
N ILE A 22 18.23 5.70 -1.36
CA ILE A 22 18.16 6.62 -0.21
C ILE A 22 18.89 6.05 1.01
N GLU A 23 18.64 4.77 1.34
CA GLU A 23 19.25 4.09 2.49
C GLU A 23 20.78 4.03 2.38
N GLU A 24 21.32 3.83 1.17
CA GLU A 24 22.77 3.81 0.90
C GLU A 24 23.47 5.15 1.19
N GLN A 25 22.73 6.25 1.32
CA GLN A 25 23.29 7.57 1.63
C GLN A 25 23.45 7.85 3.13
N ASN A 26 23.15 6.87 3.99
CA ASN A 26 23.39 6.94 5.44
C ASN A 26 22.86 8.22 6.11
N GLY A 27 21.70 8.72 5.66
CA GLY A 27 21.05 9.90 6.23
C GLY A 27 21.55 11.25 5.73
N ALA A 28 22.44 11.30 4.73
CA ALA A 28 22.80 12.55 4.08
C ALA A 28 21.59 13.15 3.32
N ALA A 29 21.45 14.47 3.33
CA ALA A 29 20.52 15.15 2.45
C ALA A 29 20.89 14.84 0.99
N LEU A 30 19.91 14.46 0.19
CA LEU A 30 20.12 14.19 -1.23
C LEU A 30 18.88 14.52 -2.05
N GLN A 31 19.12 14.78 -3.32
CA GLN A 31 18.07 14.83 -4.32
C GLN A 31 18.12 13.56 -5.15
N LEU A 32 17.04 12.78 -5.16
CA LEU A 32 16.90 11.53 -5.90
C LEU A 32 16.04 11.77 -7.14
N GLU A 33 16.51 11.37 -8.31
CA GLU A 33 15.73 11.29 -9.55
C GLU A 33 15.52 9.82 -9.93
N VAL A 34 14.28 9.41 -10.16
CA VAL A 34 13.93 8.05 -10.61
C VAL A 34 13.29 8.13 -11.99
N LEU A 35 13.89 7.44 -12.97
CA LEU A 35 13.35 7.31 -14.33
C LEU A 35 12.43 6.09 -14.41
N VAL A 36 11.20 6.32 -14.86
CA VAL A 36 10.18 5.27 -15.04
C VAL A 36 9.43 5.48 -16.36
N ASP A 37 8.76 4.44 -16.84
CA ASP A 37 8.15 4.40 -18.17
C ASP A 37 6.62 4.47 -18.18
N ASN A 38 5.99 4.55 -17.00
CA ASN A 38 4.54 4.58 -16.87
C ASN A 38 4.06 5.44 -15.70
N GLU A 39 2.85 5.97 -15.81
CA GLU A 39 2.24 6.86 -14.81
C GLU A 39 1.97 6.16 -13.46
N ILE A 40 1.76 4.85 -13.47
CA ILE A 40 1.53 4.09 -12.23
C ILE A 40 2.79 4.06 -11.36
N ALA A 41 3.96 3.91 -11.98
CA ALA A 41 5.23 4.03 -11.29
C ALA A 41 5.43 5.44 -10.72
N VAL A 42 5.03 6.49 -11.45
CA VAL A 42 5.02 7.88 -10.94
C VAL A 42 4.15 7.98 -9.69
N GLN A 43 2.89 7.55 -9.77
CA GLN A 43 1.95 7.61 -8.63
C GLN A 43 2.48 6.82 -7.41
N ASN A 44 3.07 5.64 -7.62
CA ASN A 44 3.62 4.83 -6.53
C ASN A 44 4.84 5.50 -5.86
N LEU A 45 5.72 6.10 -6.66
CA LEU A 45 6.89 6.84 -6.16
C LEU A 45 6.48 8.12 -5.43
N THR A 46 5.51 8.86 -5.95
CA THR A 46 4.93 10.05 -5.30
C THR A 46 4.32 9.68 -3.95
N LYS A 47 3.48 8.64 -3.88
CA LYS A 47 2.91 8.17 -2.62
C LYS A 47 3.96 7.76 -1.60
N MET A 48 5.01 7.04 -2.05
CA MET A 48 6.11 6.65 -1.18
C MET A 48 6.80 7.89 -0.59
N ALA A 49 7.05 8.92 -1.41
CA ALA A 49 7.70 10.14 -0.98
C ALA A 49 6.84 10.92 0.04
N GLU A 50 5.54 11.08 -0.24
CA GLU A 50 4.58 11.74 0.64
C GLU A 50 4.46 11.02 2.00
N GLN A 51 4.38 9.68 2.01
CA GLN A 51 4.36 8.89 3.24
C GLN A 51 5.61 9.07 4.11
N LYS A 52 6.76 9.37 3.49
CA LYS A 52 8.01 9.64 4.19
C LYS A 52 8.24 11.13 4.47
N GLY A 53 7.35 12.00 4.03
CA GLY A 53 7.49 13.45 4.15
C GLY A 53 8.57 14.04 3.26
N TYR A 54 8.91 13.39 2.15
CA TYR A 54 9.87 13.90 1.17
C TYR A 54 9.13 14.78 0.14
N PRO A 55 9.50 16.07 -0.02
CA PRO A 55 9.02 16.86 -1.14
C PRO A 55 9.29 16.13 -2.46
N VAL A 56 8.25 16.03 -3.31
CA VAL A 56 8.30 15.26 -4.56
C VAL A 56 7.68 16.04 -5.70
N SER A 57 8.28 15.91 -6.89
CA SER A 57 7.76 16.43 -8.15
C SER A 57 7.98 15.42 -9.27
N SER A 58 7.17 15.49 -10.32
CA SER A 58 7.32 14.64 -11.50
C SER A 58 7.25 15.45 -12.79
N ARG A 59 8.09 15.09 -13.77
CA ARG A 59 8.05 15.67 -15.13
C ARG A 59 8.04 14.55 -16.18
N GLN A 60 7.37 14.81 -17.30
CA GLN A 60 7.38 13.93 -18.46
C GLN A 60 8.41 14.43 -19.48
N SER A 61 9.25 13.53 -20.00
CA SER A 61 10.31 13.82 -20.98
C SER A 61 10.14 13.06 -22.30
N GLY A 62 9.06 12.28 -22.44
CA GLY A 62 8.68 11.55 -23.65
C GLY A 62 7.36 10.79 -23.46
N ALA A 63 6.87 10.09 -24.49
CA ALA A 63 5.58 9.41 -24.45
C ALA A 63 5.47 8.37 -23.31
N GLN A 64 6.57 7.69 -22.99
CA GLN A 64 6.69 6.69 -21.94
C GLN A 64 7.97 6.94 -21.12
N ALA A 65 8.29 8.21 -20.86
CA ALA A 65 9.48 8.57 -20.09
C ALA A 65 9.11 9.64 -19.07
N PHE A 66 9.21 9.28 -17.80
CA PHE A 66 8.86 10.13 -16.66
C PHE A 66 10.05 10.18 -15.69
N HIS A 67 10.24 11.35 -15.09
CA HIS A 67 11.24 11.61 -14.07
C HIS A 67 10.52 12.00 -12.79
N VAL A 68 10.70 11.21 -11.73
CA VAL A 68 10.21 11.54 -10.39
C VAL A 68 11.39 12.02 -9.56
N VAL A 69 11.33 13.26 -9.08
CA VAL A 69 12.38 13.91 -8.30
C VAL A 69 11.90 14.08 -6.87
N MET A 70 12.67 13.58 -5.92
CA MET A 70 12.41 13.67 -4.48
C MET A 70 13.57 14.35 -3.76
N ASP A 71 13.25 15.32 -2.90
CA ASP A 71 14.23 15.93 -2.01
C ASP A 71 14.18 15.21 -0.65
N VAL A 72 15.23 14.45 -0.35
CA VAL A 72 15.36 13.74 0.92
C VAL A 72 16.14 14.64 1.88
N PRO A 73 15.53 15.11 2.98
CA PRO A 73 16.22 15.92 3.97
C PRO A 73 17.30 15.08 4.68
N ALA A 74 18.32 15.75 5.23
CA ALA A 74 19.30 15.06 6.06
C ALA A 74 18.60 14.51 7.31
N SER A 75 18.78 13.22 7.56
CA SER A 75 18.43 12.61 8.82
C SER A 75 19.52 13.01 9.81
N GLY A 76 19.19 13.85 10.80
CA GLY A 76 20.15 14.30 11.81
C GLY A 76 20.90 13.12 12.43
N GLY A 77 22.21 13.07 12.22
CA GLY A 77 23.09 12.13 12.88
C GLY A 77 23.17 12.47 14.37
N SER A 78 22.35 11.80 15.18
CA SER A 78 22.63 11.60 16.59
C SER A 78 22.93 10.13 16.79
N ALA A 79 24.20 9.80 17.01
CA ALA A 79 24.55 8.58 17.74
C ALA A 79 23.72 8.57 19.04
N PRO A 80 23.07 7.46 19.43
CA PRO A 80 22.34 7.44 20.67
C PRO A 80 23.36 7.52 21.80
N ALA A 81 23.38 8.66 22.51
CA ALA A 81 23.74 8.62 23.92
C ALA A 81 22.76 7.66 24.62
N PRO A 82 23.19 6.90 25.63
CA PRO A 82 22.29 5.99 26.33
C PRO A 82 21.33 6.82 27.19
N ASP A 83 20.24 7.27 26.59
CA ASP A 83 19.07 7.74 27.31
C ASP A 83 18.40 6.55 28.01
N PRO A 84 17.81 6.77 29.19
CA PRO A 84 17.26 5.70 30.02
C PRO A 84 16.26 4.91 29.20
N ALA A 85 16.45 3.59 29.17
CA ALA A 85 15.70 2.65 28.36
C ALA A 85 14.22 3.07 28.23
N PRO A 86 13.75 3.46 27.03
CA PRO A 86 12.33 3.64 26.84
C PRO A 86 11.67 2.31 27.19
N ALA A 87 10.69 2.36 28.10
CA ALA A 87 9.85 1.22 28.39
C ALA A 87 9.41 0.62 27.04
N SER A 88 9.74 -0.66 26.83
CA SER A 88 9.53 -1.35 25.57
C SER A 88 8.14 -1.01 25.01
N PRO A 89 8.01 -0.33 23.86
CA PRO A 89 6.70 -0.25 23.23
C PRO A 89 6.31 -1.69 22.93
N SER A 90 5.12 -2.09 23.36
CA SER A 90 4.45 -3.27 22.85
C SER A 90 4.27 -3.05 21.34
N SER A 91 5.26 -3.46 20.55
CA SER A 91 5.40 -3.06 19.14
C SER A 91 4.86 -4.14 18.20
N ALA A 92 3.77 -4.80 18.56
CA ALA A 92 3.03 -5.64 17.64
C ALA A 92 1.93 -4.78 17.00
N GLY A 93 1.94 -4.62 15.67
CA GLY A 93 0.85 -3.93 14.96
C GLY A 93 -0.50 -4.63 15.20
N GLY A 94 -1.64 -3.99 14.97
CA GLY A 94 -2.94 -4.64 15.16
C GLY A 94 -3.18 -5.77 14.16
N GLN A 95 -4.39 -6.33 14.21
CA GLN A 95 -4.80 -7.39 13.28
C GLN A 95 -5.11 -6.78 11.92
N ILE A 96 -4.77 -7.48 10.84
CA ILE A 96 -5.16 -7.08 9.49
C ILE A 96 -5.94 -8.20 8.81
N VAL A 97 -6.80 -7.83 7.87
CA VAL A 97 -7.54 -8.77 7.02
C VAL A 97 -7.05 -8.61 5.58
N VAL A 98 -6.80 -9.72 4.92
CA VAL A 98 -6.30 -9.76 3.54
C VAL A 98 -7.27 -10.54 2.67
N ILE A 99 -7.90 -9.85 1.72
CA ILE A 99 -8.87 -10.43 0.78
C ILE A 99 -8.22 -10.48 -0.60
N SER A 100 -7.77 -11.68 -0.98
CA SER A 100 -7.05 -11.91 -2.24
C SER A 100 -7.94 -12.37 -3.41
N SER A 101 -9.23 -12.61 -3.14
CA SER A 101 -10.17 -13.21 -4.08
C SER A 101 -11.57 -12.59 -3.97
N THR A 102 -12.41 -12.77 -5.00
CA THR A 102 -13.86 -12.51 -4.94
C THR A 102 -14.64 -13.61 -4.23
N GLN A 103 -13.94 -14.61 -3.70
CA GLN A 103 -14.48 -15.80 -3.07
C GLN A 103 -13.72 -16.10 -1.79
N MET A 104 -14.41 -16.61 -0.77
CA MET A 104 -13.81 -17.23 0.41
C MET A 104 -13.52 -18.70 0.13
N GLY A 105 -12.29 -19.15 0.41
CA GLY A 105 -11.84 -20.50 0.04
C GLY A 105 -11.73 -20.72 -1.48
N SER A 106 -11.57 -21.99 -1.88
CA SER A 106 -11.31 -22.41 -3.27
C SER A 106 -12.35 -23.40 -3.82
N GLY A 107 -13.55 -23.39 -3.23
CA GLY A 107 -14.65 -24.30 -3.59
C GLY A 107 -15.56 -23.76 -4.70
N ASN A 108 -16.86 -23.98 -4.54
CA ASN A 108 -17.86 -23.44 -5.44
C ASN A 108 -17.88 -21.89 -5.40
N GLU A 109 -17.92 -21.25 -6.57
CA GLU A 109 -17.76 -19.80 -6.68
C GLU A 109 -18.91 -18.99 -6.06
N GLU A 110 -20.15 -19.43 -6.28
CA GLU A 110 -21.35 -18.77 -5.76
C GLU A 110 -21.37 -18.84 -4.22
N LEU A 111 -21.07 -20.02 -3.69
CA LEU A 111 -20.93 -20.22 -2.25
C LEU A 111 -19.77 -19.40 -1.69
N GLY A 112 -18.60 -19.40 -2.34
CA GLY A 112 -17.44 -18.63 -1.92
C GLY A 112 -17.71 -17.13 -1.87
N ALA A 113 -18.44 -16.59 -2.85
CA ALA A 113 -18.87 -15.19 -2.87
C ALA A 113 -19.87 -14.88 -1.74
N ALA A 114 -20.84 -15.77 -1.50
CA ALA A 114 -21.81 -15.62 -0.41
C ALA A 114 -21.15 -15.68 0.97
N LEU A 115 -20.15 -16.55 1.15
CA LEU A 115 -19.35 -16.66 2.36
C LEU A 115 -18.50 -15.40 2.58
N LEU A 116 -17.82 -14.90 1.54
CA LEU A 116 -17.03 -13.68 1.63
C LEU A 116 -17.90 -12.48 2.03
N LYS A 117 -19.08 -12.33 1.43
CA LYS A 117 -20.06 -11.31 1.80
C LYS A 117 -20.45 -11.43 3.27
N SER A 118 -20.81 -12.64 3.72
CA SER A 118 -21.21 -12.91 5.10
C SER A 118 -20.08 -12.62 6.11
N PHE A 119 -18.84 -12.89 5.73
CA PHE A 119 -17.67 -12.58 6.55
C PHE A 119 -17.40 -11.08 6.67
N VAL A 120 -17.46 -10.32 5.58
CA VAL A 120 -17.25 -8.86 5.64
C VAL A 120 -18.37 -8.19 6.44
N TYR A 121 -19.61 -8.66 6.28
CA TYR A 121 -20.71 -8.26 7.17
C TYR A 121 -20.37 -8.56 8.63
N ALA A 122 -20.04 -9.79 8.98
CA ALA A 122 -19.71 -10.16 10.36
C ALA A 122 -18.52 -9.37 10.93
N LEU A 123 -17.48 -9.13 10.12
CA LEU A 123 -16.32 -8.32 10.45
C LEU A 123 -16.72 -6.89 10.83
N SER A 124 -17.64 -6.28 10.08
CA SER A 124 -18.17 -4.93 10.36
C SER A 124 -18.97 -4.82 11.66
N GLN A 125 -19.43 -5.95 12.20
CA GLN A 125 -20.23 -6.01 13.43
C GLN A 125 -19.39 -6.35 14.68
N LEU A 126 -18.09 -6.61 14.53
CA LEU A 126 -17.23 -6.93 15.65
C LEU A 126 -16.95 -5.71 16.52
N LYS A 127 -16.83 -5.92 17.84
CA LYS A 127 -16.40 -4.87 18.77
C LYS A 127 -14.94 -4.47 18.59
N THR A 128 -14.10 -5.45 18.24
CA THR A 128 -12.68 -5.26 17.96
C THR A 128 -12.49 -5.42 16.46
N LEU A 129 -12.12 -4.32 15.80
CA LEU A 129 -11.93 -4.27 14.36
C LEU A 129 -10.45 -4.46 13.99
N PRO A 130 -10.14 -4.91 12.77
CA PRO A 130 -8.78 -4.89 12.26
C PRO A 130 -8.30 -3.46 12.01
N ASP A 131 -6.99 -3.24 12.04
CA ASP A 131 -6.37 -1.96 11.66
C ASP A 131 -6.60 -1.67 10.17
N SER A 132 -6.60 -2.72 9.35
CA SER A 132 -6.81 -2.58 7.91
C SER A 132 -7.41 -3.81 7.24
N VAL A 133 -8.16 -3.57 6.16
CA VAL A 133 -8.56 -4.58 5.18
C VAL A 133 -7.84 -4.28 3.86
N ILE A 134 -7.09 -5.26 3.37
CA ILE A 134 -6.23 -5.13 2.20
C ILE A 134 -6.73 -6.05 1.09
N PHE A 135 -6.93 -5.48 -0.10
CA PHE A 135 -7.34 -6.19 -1.30
C PHE A 135 -6.20 -6.28 -2.32
N TYR A 136 -5.95 -7.47 -2.84
CA TYR A 136 -5.07 -7.67 -4.00
C TYR A 136 -5.57 -8.83 -4.87
N ASN A 137 -4.93 -9.05 -6.02
CA ASN A 137 -5.37 -10.00 -7.05
C ASN A 137 -6.86 -9.76 -7.40
N SER A 138 -7.69 -10.79 -7.62
CA SER A 138 -9.11 -10.61 -7.93
C SER A 138 -9.90 -9.99 -6.79
N GLY A 139 -9.37 -10.00 -5.56
CA GLY A 139 -9.98 -9.38 -4.38
C GLY A 139 -10.26 -7.89 -4.53
N VAL A 140 -9.52 -7.16 -5.37
CA VAL A 140 -9.78 -5.71 -5.62
C VAL A 140 -11.18 -5.45 -6.19
N ARG A 141 -11.80 -6.46 -6.82
CA ARG A 141 -13.18 -6.36 -7.35
C ARG A 141 -14.24 -6.20 -6.25
N ASN A 142 -13.90 -6.49 -4.99
CA ASN A 142 -14.82 -6.30 -3.88
C ASN A 142 -14.91 -4.84 -3.41
N ALA A 143 -13.95 -3.99 -3.80
CA ALA A 143 -13.89 -2.58 -3.40
C ALA A 143 -14.35 -1.60 -4.51
N ILE A 144 -14.83 -2.11 -5.64
CA ILE A 144 -15.27 -1.29 -6.79
C ILE A 144 -16.78 -1.04 -6.79
N GLN A 145 -17.22 -0.08 -7.62
CA GLN A 145 -18.62 0.20 -7.91
C GLN A 145 -19.39 -1.08 -8.26
N GLY A 146 -20.60 -1.22 -7.70
CA GLY A 146 -21.46 -2.38 -7.92
C GLY A 146 -21.12 -3.61 -7.08
N SER A 147 -20.04 -3.60 -6.29
CA SER A 147 -19.74 -4.69 -5.36
C SER A 147 -20.81 -4.82 -4.26
N PRO A 148 -21.26 -6.04 -3.94
CA PRO A 148 -22.23 -6.27 -2.86
C PRO A 148 -21.65 -6.09 -1.46
N LEU A 149 -20.35 -5.79 -1.34
CA LEU A 149 -19.63 -5.59 -0.07
C LEU A 149 -19.48 -4.10 0.30
N LEU A 150 -19.84 -3.16 -0.59
CA LEU A 150 -19.51 -1.74 -0.42
C LEU A 150 -20.09 -1.11 0.84
N GLU A 151 -21.32 -1.48 1.22
CA GLU A 151 -21.96 -0.92 2.42
C GLU A 151 -21.19 -1.30 3.69
N ASP A 152 -20.86 -2.58 3.85
CA ASP A 152 -20.10 -3.09 4.99
C ASP A 152 -18.67 -2.54 5.01
N LEU A 153 -18.02 -2.40 3.84
CA LEU A 153 -16.68 -1.82 3.73
C LEU A 153 -16.66 -0.34 4.10
N ARG A 154 -17.68 0.44 3.71
CA ARG A 154 -17.82 1.83 4.13
C ARG A 154 -18.10 1.96 5.61
N ASN A 155 -18.86 1.03 6.18
CA ASN A 155 -19.09 0.97 7.61
C ASN A 155 -17.77 0.72 8.38
N LEU A 156 -16.95 -0.23 7.91
CA LEU A 156 -15.61 -0.47 8.45
C LEU A 156 -14.74 0.80 8.36
N GLU A 157 -14.72 1.47 7.21
CA GLU A 157 -13.95 2.72 7.01
C GLU A 157 -14.41 3.84 7.96
N GLN A 158 -15.72 4.01 8.15
CA GLN A 158 -16.29 4.98 9.10
C GLN A 158 -15.94 4.67 10.55
N GLN A 159 -15.72 3.39 10.88
CA GLN A 159 -15.26 2.94 12.19
C GLN A 159 -13.73 3.00 12.36
N GLY A 160 -13.00 3.56 11.39
CA GLY A 160 -11.56 3.80 11.47
C GLY A 160 -10.69 2.70 10.87
N VAL A 161 -11.29 1.69 10.23
CA VAL A 161 -10.53 0.62 9.54
C VAL A 161 -9.96 1.17 8.24
N THR A 162 -8.65 0.99 8.03
CA THR A 162 -8.02 1.44 6.78
C THR A 162 -8.32 0.45 5.65
N ILE A 163 -8.98 0.90 4.59
CA ILE A 163 -9.30 0.07 3.41
C ILE A 163 -8.31 0.36 2.28
N LEU A 164 -7.62 -0.69 1.79
CA LEU A 164 -6.54 -0.56 0.80
C LEU A 164 -6.73 -1.53 -0.36
N SER A 165 -6.55 -1.04 -1.59
CA SER A 165 -6.58 -1.87 -2.80
C SER A 165 -5.28 -1.76 -3.60
N CYS A 166 -4.70 -2.90 -3.97
CA CYS A 166 -3.46 -2.95 -4.75
C CYS A 166 -3.63 -2.27 -6.12
N GLY A 167 -2.88 -1.20 -6.36
CA GLY A 167 -2.96 -0.40 -7.58
C GLY A 167 -2.60 -1.18 -8.84
N THR A 168 -1.61 -2.07 -8.77
CA THR A 168 -1.24 -2.93 -9.91
C THR A 168 -2.40 -3.84 -10.32
N CYS A 169 -3.14 -4.39 -9.35
CA CYS A 169 -4.28 -5.27 -9.62
C CYS A 169 -5.47 -4.50 -10.20
N LEU A 170 -5.77 -3.30 -9.65
CA LEU A 170 -6.80 -2.42 -10.20
C LEU A 170 -6.49 -2.05 -11.65
N ASN A 171 -5.25 -1.66 -11.94
CA ASN A 171 -4.81 -1.33 -13.29
C ASN A 171 -4.91 -2.53 -14.23
N TYR A 172 -4.41 -3.70 -13.80
CA TYR A 172 -4.47 -4.93 -14.60
C TYR A 172 -5.89 -5.30 -15.03
N TYR A 173 -6.88 -5.08 -14.17
CA TYR A 173 -8.29 -5.36 -14.48
C TYR A 173 -9.05 -4.17 -15.11
N GLY A 174 -8.41 -3.02 -15.33
CA GLY A 174 -9.07 -1.82 -15.85
C GLY A 174 -10.10 -1.21 -14.88
N LEU A 175 -9.85 -1.32 -13.57
CA LEU A 175 -10.79 -0.96 -12.51
C LEU A 175 -10.37 0.29 -11.70
N THR A 176 -9.28 0.97 -12.07
CA THR A 176 -8.73 2.11 -11.31
C THR A 176 -9.79 3.18 -11.01
N GLU A 177 -10.53 3.62 -12.03
CA GLU A 177 -11.58 4.65 -11.90
C GLU A 177 -12.88 4.14 -11.23
N GLN A 178 -12.96 2.83 -10.98
CA GLN A 178 -14.14 2.20 -10.39
C GLN A 178 -13.99 1.96 -8.88
N LEU A 179 -12.84 2.27 -8.27
CA LEU A 179 -12.65 2.13 -6.83
C LEU A 179 -13.68 2.99 -6.08
N ALA A 180 -14.49 2.36 -5.22
CA ALA A 180 -15.65 3.00 -4.59
C ALA A 180 -15.56 3.12 -3.07
N VAL A 181 -14.54 2.53 -2.45
CA VAL A 181 -14.24 2.58 -1.01
C VAL A 181 -12.73 2.37 -0.80
N GLY A 182 -12.15 3.07 0.18
CA GLY A 182 -10.72 2.98 0.48
C GLY A 182 -9.82 3.72 -0.50
N SER A 183 -8.53 3.39 -0.44
CA SER A 183 -7.49 4.04 -1.24
C SER A 183 -6.57 3.03 -1.92
N VAL A 184 -5.89 3.50 -2.97
CA VAL A 184 -4.94 2.68 -3.73
C VAL A 184 -3.60 2.56 -2.98
N THR A 185 -3.14 1.34 -2.77
CA THR A 185 -1.82 1.00 -2.19
C THR A 185 -0.90 0.28 -3.20
N ASN A 186 0.29 -0.11 -2.76
CA ASN A 186 1.27 -0.87 -3.54
C ASN A 186 1.81 -2.07 -2.71
N MET A 187 2.56 -2.95 -3.37
CA MET A 187 3.03 -4.18 -2.72
C MET A 187 4.02 -3.94 -1.57
N TYR A 188 4.75 -2.81 -1.52
CA TYR A 188 5.63 -2.52 -0.39
C TYR A 188 4.86 -2.24 0.88
N ASP A 189 3.86 -1.34 0.80
CA ASP A 189 3.02 -1.02 1.95
C ASP A 189 2.26 -2.27 2.42
N ILE A 190 1.77 -3.10 1.49
CA ILE A 190 1.16 -4.41 1.83
C ILE A 190 2.15 -5.28 2.60
N ALA A 191 3.35 -5.53 2.07
CA ALA A 191 4.34 -6.39 2.72
C ALA A 191 4.79 -5.83 4.08
N GLU A 192 5.01 -4.52 4.19
CA GLU A 192 5.38 -3.88 5.46
C GLU A 192 4.25 -3.99 6.50
N ARG A 193 2.98 -3.87 6.09
CA ARG A 193 1.81 -4.07 6.97
C ARG A 193 1.68 -5.52 7.40
N GLU A 194 1.79 -6.47 6.48
CA GLU A 194 1.75 -7.90 6.80
C GLU A 194 2.86 -8.30 7.78
N MET A 195 4.09 -7.81 7.58
CA MET A 195 5.20 -8.10 8.50
C MET A 195 5.04 -7.48 9.89
N ARG A 196 4.36 -6.34 10.00
CA ARG A 196 4.16 -5.64 11.28
C ARG A 196 2.93 -6.14 12.04
N ALA A 197 1.98 -6.75 11.36
CA ALA A 197 0.72 -7.19 11.94
C ALA A 197 0.94 -8.23 13.04
N SER A 198 0.21 -8.10 14.15
CA SER A 198 0.15 -9.14 15.20
C SER A 198 -0.60 -10.39 14.75
N GLY A 199 -1.38 -10.29 13.67
CA GLY A 199 -2.07 -11.40 13.04
C GLY A 199 -2.71 -10.99 11.73
N ILE A 200 -2.77 -11.96 10.82
CA ILE A 200 -3.30 -11.79 9.47
C ILE A 200 -4.44 -12.78 9.30
N LEU A 201 -5.66 -12.28 9.08
CA LEU A 201 -6.81 -13.07 8.71
C LEU A 201 -6.92 -13.14 7.19
N ARG A 202 -6.97 -14.36 6.64
CA ARG A 202 -7.12 -14.64 5.21
C ARG A 202 -8.37 -15.51 4.98
N PRO A 203 -9.53 -14.91 4.70
CA PRO A 203 -10.72 -15.64 4.27
C PRO A 203 -10.52 -16.32 2.91
#